data_AF-A0A914XD78-F1
#
_entry.id   AF-A0A914XD78-F1
#
_cell.length_a   1.000
_cell.length_b   1.000
_cell.length_c   1.000
_cell.angle_alpha   90.00
_cell.angle_beta   90.00
_cell.angle_gamma   90.00
#
_symmetry.space_group_name_H-M   'P 1'
#
loop_
_entity.id
_entity.type
_entity.pdbx_description
1 polymer ?
#
loop_
_entity_poly.entity_id
_entity_poly.type
_entity_poly.pdbx_seq_one_letter_code
_entity_poly.pdbx_strand_id
1 'polypeptide(L)'
;MTFFQSPTHDDIQRISDELNLHCSGQELEAYEKLLIGNADTLNLLYSLPEPVPPVQYPRTPGHRPSAEENPYHAWYWKCSVKGESSGKLAGMKVAVKDHAFVAGVPMMNGSRALEGFVPEYDATIVARMLQEGAEIVGKSTVPDLCCCGSSIMNPYGPIMNPWDTTRSAGGSSSGSAVL
;
A
#
# COMPACT_ATOMS: atom_id res chain seq x y z
N MET A 1 -0.63 20.00 -3.21
CA MET A 1 0.28 19.46 -4.24
C MET A 1 1.63 20.11 -4.06
N THR A 2 2.68 19.30 -3.90
CA THR A 2 4.06 19.78 -3.85
C THR A 2 4.59 19.76 -5.27
N PHE A 3 4.99 20.92 -5.79
CA PHE A 3 5.57 21.03 -7.13
C PHE A 3 6.96 20.38 -7.19
N PHE A 4 7.36 19.94 -8.37
CA PHE A 4 8.70 19.42 -8.61
C PHE A 4 9.73 20.50 -8.25
N GLN A 5 10.65 20.13 -7.35
CA GLN A 5 11.80 20.94 -6.98
C GLN A 5 12.98 20.45 -7.80
N SER A 6 13.60 21.35 -8.56
CA SER A 6 14.84 21.02 -9.27
C SER A 6 15.91 20.62 -8.27
N PRO A 7 16.74 19.59 -8.59
CA PRO A 7 17.91 19.25 -7.79
C PRO A 7 18.84 20.46 -7.63
N THR A 8 19.46 20.59 -6.46
CA THR A 8 20.45 21.62 -6.19
C THR A 8 21.79 21.31 -6.88
N HIS A 9 22.71 22.28 -6.93
CA HIS A 9 24.09 22.05 -7.38
C HIS A 9 24.73 20.86 -6.65
N ASP A 10 24.57 20.84 -5.33
CA ASP A 10 25.13 19.81 -4.45
C ASP A 10 24.49 18.43 -4.74
N ASP A 11 23.19 18.39 -5.07
CA ASP A 11 22.55 17.14 -5.50
C ASP A 11 23.13 16.64 -6.82
N ILE A 12 23.36 17.52 -7.78
CA ILE A 12 23.90 17.17 -9.10
C ILE A 12 25.35 16.70 -8.98
N GLN A 13 26.17 17.38 -8.17
CA GLN A 13 27.54 16.95 -7.88
C GLN A 13 27.55 15.58 -7.19
N ARG A 14 26.74 15.39 -6.15
CA ARG A 14 26.65 14.12 -5.43
C ARG A 14 26.25 12.98 -6.37
N ILE A 15 25.23 13.18 -7.22
CA ILE A 15 24.79 12.17 -8.20
C ILE A 15 25.89 11.91 -9.25
N SER A 16 26.60 12.95 -9.69
CA SER A 16 27.73 12.81 -10.61
C SER A 16 28.82 11.90 -10.05
N ASP A 17 29.14 12.07 -8.76
CA ASP A 17 30.13 11.24 -8.08
C ASP A 17 29.63 9.82 -7.82
N GLU A 18 28.38 9.65 -7.38
CA GLU A 18 27.74 8.34 -7.18
C GLU A 18 27.70 7.51 -8.49
N LEU A 19 27.55 8.19 -9.63
CA LEU A 19 27.56 7.56 -10.95
C LEU A 19 28.95 7.47 -11.60
N ASN A 20 30.01 7.90 -10.93
CA ASN A 20 31.40 7.97 -11.44
C ASN A 20 31.53 8.77 -12.75
N LEU A 21 30.69 9.79 -12.95
CA LEU A 21 30.79 10.71 -14.09
C LEU A 21 31.86 11.78 -13.84
N HIS A 22 32.02 12.20 -12.58
CA HIS A 22 33.00 13.21 -12.14
C HIS A 22 32.96 14.48 -13.00
N CYS A 23 31.76 15.03 -13.16
CA CYS A 23 31.50 16.23 -13.96
C CYS A 23 32.35 17.40 -13.46
N SER A 24 32.95 18.12 -14.39
CA SER A 24 33.59 19.41 -14.13
C SER A 24 32.56 20.48 -13.75
N GLY A 25 33.01 21.58 -13.14
CA GLY A 25 32.13 22.70 -12.78
C GLY A 25 31.29 23.24 -13.95
N GLN A 26 31.88 23.29 -15.16
CA GLN A 26 31.14 23.70 -16.36
C GLN A 26 30.06 22.71 -16.78
N GLU A 27 30.31 21.41 -16.62
CA GLU A 27 29.32 20.37 -16.92
C GLU A 27 28.18 20.40 -15.90
N LEU A 28 28.47 20.63 -14.61
CA LEU A 28 27.45 20.80 -13.57
C LEU A 28 26.54 21.99 -13.87
N GLU A 29 27.10 23.15 -14.20
CA GLU A 29 26.33 24.34 -14.60
C GLU A 29 25.47 24.07 -15.85
N ALA A 30 25.96 23.25 -16.79
CA ALA A 30 25.19 22.85 -17.96
C ALA A 30 24.00 21.96 -17.58
N TYR A 31 24.20 20.99 -16.69
CA TYR A 31 23.13 20.12 -16.18
C TYR A 31 22.07 20.90 -15.39
N GLU A 32 22.47 21.86 -14.55
CA GLU A 32 21.53 22.72 -13.84
C GLU A 32 20.56 23.43 -14.79
N LYS A 33 21.09 24.07 -15.83
CA LYS A 33 20.28 24.79 -16.82
C LYS A 33 19.31 23.85 -17.55
N LEU A 34 19.76 22.64 -17.87
CA LEU A 34 18.90 21.63 -18.50
C LEU A 34 17.78 21.16 -17.58
N LEU A 35 18.07 20.94 -16.30
CA LEU A 35 17.09 20.46 -15.32
C LEU A 35 16.03 21.52 -14.99
N ILE A 36 16.39 22.81 -14.98
CA ILE A 36 15.43 23.91 -14.83
C ILE A 36 14.37 23.88 -15.94
N GLY A 37 14.78 23.70 -17.20
CA GLY A 37 13.82 23.60 -18.32
C GLY A 37 12.86 22.41 -18.21
N ASN A 38 13.31 21.30 -17.62
CA ASN A 38 12.48 20.12 -17.40
C ASN A 38 11.49 20.30 -16.23
N ALA A 39 11.85 21.10 -15.23
CA ALA A 39 11.01 21.34 -14.06
C ALA A 39 9.66 21.96 -14.44
N ASP A 40 9.64 22.91 -15.38
CA ASP A 40 8.39 23.54 -15.85
C ASP A 40 7.45 22.52 -16.51
N THR A 41 8.00 21.60 -17.29
CA THR A 41 7.23 20.53 -17.94
C THR A 41 6.68 19.53 -16.90
N LEU A 42 7.48 19.18 -15.90
CA LEU A 42 7.04 18.30 -14.80
C LEU A 42 5.97 18.97 -13.94
N ASN A 43 6.10 20.27 -13.69
CA ASN A 43 5.11 21.04 -12.95
C ASN A 43 3.79 21.19 -13.71
N LEU A 44 3.83 21.30 -15.04
CA LEU A 44 2.64 21.21 -15.87
C LEU A 44 1.97 19.84 -15.71
N LEU A 45 2.73 18.75 -15.77
CA LEU A 45 2.19 17.40 -15.55
C LEU A 45 1.55 17.26 -14.17
N TYR A 46 2.19 17.76 -13.11
CA TYR A 46 1.65 17.72 -11.74
C TYR A 46 0.41 18.60 -11.55
N SER A 47 0.20 19.60 -12.41
CA SER A 47 -1.02 20.42 -12.38
C SER A 47 -2.22 19.73 -13.04
N LEU A 48 -1.99 18.66 -13.80
CA LEU A 48 -3.08 17.93 -14.44
C LEU A 48 -3.88 17.15 -13.39
N PRO A 49 -5.22 17.09 -13.53
CA PRO A 49 -6.04 16.30 -12.63
C PRO A 49 -5.73 14.81 -12.80
N GLU A 50 -5.39 14.14 -11.71
CA GLU A 50 -5.21 12.68 -11.71
C GLU A 50 -6.59 12.00 -11.77
N PRO A 51 -6.80 11.05 -12.70
CA PRO A 51 -8.07 10.32 -12.77
C PRO A 51 -8.14 9.28 -11.64
N VAL A 52 -8.66 9.68 -10.49
CA VAL A 52 -8.91 8.78 -9.36
C VAL A 52 -10.27 8.10 -9.53
N PRO A 53 -10.34 6.75 -9.54
CA PRO A 53 -11.61 6.04 -9.60
C PRO A 53 -12.55 6.43 -8.45
N PRO A 54 -13.87 6.58 -8.71
CA PRO A 54 -14.80 6.96 -7.66
C PRO A 54 -14.98 5.83 -6.65
N VAL A 55 -15.13 6.23 -5.39
CA VAL A 55 -15.39 5.32 -4.29
C VAL A 55 -16.90 5.21 -4.04
N GLN A 56 -17.47 4.06 -4.38
CA GLN A 56 -18.93 3.92 -4.55
C GLN A 56 -19.69 3.58 -3.27
N TYR A 57 -19.07 2.86 -2.34
CA TYR A 57 -19.75 2.27 -1.20
C TYR A 57 -19.40 2.95 0.15
N PRO A 58 -20.34 3.02 1.12
CA PRO A 58 -20.05 3.51 2.47
C PRO A 58 -19.04 2.63 3.19
N ARG A 59 -18.19 3.26 4.02
CA ARG A 59 -17.09 2.61 4.71
C ARG A 59 -16.95 3.15 6.13
N THR A 60 -16.62 2.28 7.08
CA THR A 60 -16.28 2.69 8.45
C THR A 60 -14.78 3.00 8.55
N PRO A 61 -14.35 3.88 9.48
CA PRO A 61 -12.93 4.15 9.71
C PRO A 61 -12.16 2.90 10.17
N GLY A 62 -12.88 1.92 10.72
CA GLY A 62 -12.29 0.69 11.26
C GLY A 62 -11.37 0.96 12.45
N HIS A 63 -10.59 -0.06 12.82
CA HIS A 63 -9.62 0.02 13.90
C HIS A 63 -8.54 -1.06 13.76
N ARG A 64 -7.39 -0.80 14.40
CA ARG A 64 -6.39 -1.84 14.64
C ARG A 64 -6.93 -2.79 15.72
N PRO A 65 -7.02 -4.11 15.47
CA PRO A 65 -7.63 -5.04 16.41
C PRO A 65 -6.80 -5.21 17.69
N SER A 66 -7.48 -5.47 18.82
CA SER A 66 -6.83 -5.87 20.05
C SER A 66 -6.22 -7.28 19.96
N ALA A 67 -5.44 -7.69 20.97
CA ALA A 67 -4.90 -9.04 21.03
C ALA A 67 -6.01 -10.12 21.07
N GLU A 68 -7.11 -9.84 21.79
CA GLU A 68 -8.28 -10.71 21.86
C GLU A 68 -8.98 -10.84 20.50
N GLU A 69 -9.03 -9.76 19.72
CA GLU A 69 -9.61 -9.77 18.38
C GLU A 69 -8.69 -10.37 17.30
N ASN A 70 -7.40 -10.54 17.60
CA ASN A 70 -6.38 -10.95 16.65
C ASN A 70 -5.44 -12.04 17.23
N PRO A 71 -5.98 -13.17 17.73
CA PRO A 71 -5.20 -14.15 18.48
C PRO A 71 -4.12 -14.83 17.65
N TYR A 72 -4.20 -14.77 16.31
CA TYR A 72 -3.22 -15.37 15.38
C TYR A 72 -2.36 -14.34 14.65
N HIS A 73 -2.48 -13.06 14.99
CA HIS A 73 -1.84 -11.94 14.28
C HIS A 73 -2.17 -11.92 12.78
N ALA A 74 -3.36 -12.39 12.39
CA ALA A 74 -3.76 -12.51 10.98
C ALA A 74 -4.42 -11.23 10.42
N TRP A 75 -4.90 -10.35 11.29
CA TRP A 75 -5.46 -9.04 10.93
C TRP A 75 -4.40 -7.94 11.02
N TYR A 76 -4.42 -7.03 10.05
CA TYR A 76 -3.76 -5.73 10.15
C TYR A 76 -4.75 -4.64 10.62
N TRP A 77 -5.92 -4.58 9.97
CA TRP A 77 -6.97 -3.61 10.26
C TRP A 77 -8.33 -4.28 10.12
N LYS A 78 -9.29 -3.97 10.99
CA LYS A 78 -10.68 -4.43 10.88
C LYS A 78 -11.55 -3.25 10.47
N CYS A 79 -12.49 -3.47 9.57
CA CYS A 79 -13.42 -2.45 9.08
C CYS A 79 -14.75 -3.07 8.67
N SER A 80 -15.68 -2.27 8.15
CA SER A 80 -16.87 -2.76 7.46
C SER A 80 -17.14 -1.86 6.26
N VAL A 81 -17.03 -2.43 5.06
CA VAL A 81 -17.40 -1.81 3.79
C VAL A 81 -18.43 -2.72 3.15
N LYS A 82 -19.69 -2.26 3.13
CA LYS A 82 -20.80 -3.05 2.61
C LYS A 82 -21.00 -2.72 1.14
N GLY A 83 -20.94 -3.76 0.30
CA GLY A 83 -21.27 -3.66 -1.10
C GLY A 83 -22.77 -3.55 -1.36
N GLU A 84 -23.18 -3.95 -2.56
CA GLU A 84 -24.57 -4.03 -2.96
C GLU A 84 -25.40 -4.93 -2.03
N SER A 85 -26.70 -4.64 -1.94
CA SER A 85 -27.64 -5.46 -1.16
C SER A 85 -27.93 -6.83 -1.79
N SER A 86 -27.49 -7.06 -3.02
CA SER A 86 -27.69 -8.30 -3.78
C SER A 86 -26.48 -8.59 -4.68
N GLY A 87 -26.41 -9.80 -5.22
CA GLY A 87 -25.29 -10.24 -6.07
C GLY A 87 -24.78 -11.61 -5.65
N LYS A 88 -23.77 -12.13 -6.35
CA LYS A 88 -23.26 -13.50 -6.12
C LYS A 88 -22.56 -13.67 -4.78
N LEU A 89 -22.12 -12.58 -4.16
CA LEU A 89 -21.41 -12.55 -2.89
C LEU A 89 -22.25 -11.91 -1.77
N ALA A 90 -23.54 -11.67 -2.00
CA ALA A 90 -24.43 -11.10 -1.00
C ALA A 90 -24.41 -11.92 0.30
N GLY A 91 -24.10 -11.26 1.42
CA GLY A 91 -23.99 -11.88 2.74
C GLY A 91 -22.64 -12.55 3.03
N MET A 92 -21.70 -12.56 2.07
CA MET A 92 -20.34 -13.05 2.28
C MET A 92 -19.46 -11.96 2.92
N LYS A 93 -18.60 -12.37 3.86
CA LYS A 93 -17.59 -11.52 4.48
C LYS A 93 -16.22 -11.86 3.93
N VAL A 94 -15.46 -10.85 3.54
CA VAL A 94 -14.16 -11.02 2.88
C VAL A 94 -13.09 -10.19 3.58
N ALA A 95 -12.00 -10.84 3.95
CA ALA A 95 -10.76 -10.16 4.33
C ALA A 95 -9.91 -9.92 3.07
N VAL A 96 -9.40 -8.70 2.90
CA VAL A 96 -8.58 -8.34 1.75
C VAL A 96 -7.11 -8.32 2.14
N LYS A 97 -6.27 -9.06 1.40
CA LYS A 97 -4.82 -9.07 1.62
C LYS A 97 -4.25 -7.66 1.68
N ASP A 98 -3.42 -7.35 2.66
CA ASP A 98 -2.96 -5.98 2.94
C ASP A 98 -2.05 -5.34 1.88
N HIS A 99 -1.77 -6.05 0.79
CA HIS A 99 -1.17 -5.47 -0.43
C HIS A 99 -2.21 -4.85 -1.38
N ALA A 100 -3.47 -5.29 -1.31
CA ALA A 100 -4.53 -4.80 -2.18
C ALA A 100 -5.24 -3.59 -1.54
N PHE A 101 -5.52 -2.59 -2.37
CA PHE A 101 -6.10 -1.32 -1.93
C PHE A 101 -7.58 -1.48 -1.61
N VAL A 102 -7.96 -0.93 -0.46
CA VAL A 102 -9.36 -0.68 -0.06
C VAL A 102 -9.40 0.77 0.36
N ALA A 103 -10.09 1.60 -0.42
CA ALA A 103 -10.02 3.05 -0.25
C ALA A 103 -10.48 3.50 1.13
N GLY A 104 -9.73 4.41 1.73
CA GLY A 104 -10.00 4.93 3.07
C GLY A 104 -9.70 3.96 4.20
N VAL A 105 -9.21 2.75 3.92
CA VAL A 105 -8.80 1.76 4.93
C VAL A 105 -7.27 1.68 4.96
N PRO A 106 -6.62 1.88 6.12
CA PRO A 106 -5.17 1.80 6.22
C PRO A 106 -4.59 0.51 5.63
N MET A 107 -3.36 0.58 5.15
CA MET A 107 -2.56 -0.57 4.74
C MET A 107 -1.07 -0.34 4.99
N MET A 108 -0.29 -1.40 5.06
CA MET A 108 1.16 -1.33 5.23
C MET A 108 1.92 -2.36 4.37
N ASN A 109 1.24 -3.28 3.68
CA ASN A 109 1.87 -4.39 2.94
C ASN A 109 2.90 -5.16 3.78
N GLY A 110 2.59 -5.37 5.06
CA GLY A 110 3.48 -6.02 6.03
C GLY A 110 4.79 -5.29 6.31
N SER A 111 4.98 -4.06 5.83
CA SER A 111 6.24 -3.33 5.92
C SER A 111 6.14 -2.03 6.72
N ARG A 112 7.13 -1.76 7.57
CA ARG A 112 7.22 -0.45 8.25
C ARG A 112 7.40 0.71 7.27
N ALA A 113 7.92 0.45 6.07
CA ALA A 113 8.11 1.46 5.05
C ALA A 113 6.79 2.06 4.53
N LEU A 114 5.67 1.33 4.67
CA LEU A 114 4.36 1.74 4.17
C LEU A 114 3.32 1.89 5.30
N GLU A 115 3.73 1.77 6.57
CA GLU A 115 2.84 1.95 7.72
C GLU A 115 2.20 3.36 7.69
N GLY A 116 0.88 3.40 7.87
CA GLY A 116 0.11 4.65 7.84
C GLY A 116 -0.36 5.09 6.45
N PHE A 117 -0.01 4.36 5.37
CA PHE A 117 -0.55 4.63 4.05
C PHE A 117 -2.05 4.30 3.99
N VAL A 118 -2.84 5.20 3.38
CA VAL A 118 -4.28 5.03 3.16
C VAL A 118 -4.57 5.28 1.68
N PRO A 119 -4.98 4.26 0.92
CA PRO A 119 -5.24 4.40 -0.51
C PRO A 119 -6.52 5.21 -0.76
N GLU A 120 -6.57 5.92 -1.88
CA GLU A 120 -7.69 6.78 -2.27
C GLU A 120 -8.74 6.06 -3.13
N TYR A 121 -8.38 4.92 -3.73
CA TYR A 121 -9.26 4.12 -4.58
C TYR A 121 -9.24 2.62 -4.23
N ASP A 122 -10.32 1.94 -4.56
CA ASP A 122 -10.43 0.49 -4.39
C ASP A 122 -9.68 -0.22 -5.52
N ALA A 123 -8.95 -1.30 -5.19
CA ALA A 123 -8.44 -2.19 -6.22
C ALA A 123 -9.62 -2.77 -7.04
N THR A 124 -9.42 -3.04 -8.33
CA THR A 124 -10.50 -3.53 -9.21
C THR A 124 -11.20 -4.77 -8.67
N ILE A 125 -10.46 -5.68 -8.02
CA ILE A 125 -11.04 -6.87 -7.37
C ILE A 125 -11.96 -6.50 -6.20
N VAL A 126 -11.62 -5.48 -5.41
CA VAL A 126 -12.42 -4.99 -4.28
C VAL A 126 -13.69 -4.35 -4.79
N ALA A 127 -13.58 -3.48 -5.81
CA ALA A 127 -14.76 -2.87 -6.45
C ALA A 127 -15.72 -3.94 -6.99
N ARG A 128 -15.22 -4.98 -7.67
CA ARG A 128 -16.05 -6.09 -8.20
C ARG A 128 -16.68 -6.91 -7.09
N MET A 129 -15.96 -7.18 -5.99
CA MET A 129 -16.53 -7.92 -4.86
C MET A 129 -17.66 -7.13 -4.19
N LEU A 130 -17.48 -5.82 -3.99
CA LEU A 130 -18.52 -4.93 -3.45
C LEU A 130 -19.73 -4.85 -4.39
N GLN A 131 -19.50 -4.75 -5.70
CA GLN A 131 -20.58 -4.75 -6.70
C GLN A 131 -21.41 -6.04 -6.69
N GLU A 132 -20.80 -7.17 -6.35
CA GLU A 132 -21.48 -8.47 -6.21
C GLU A 132 -22.02 -8.72 -4.78
N GLY A 133 -21.99 -7.70 -3.91
CA GLY A 133 -22.63 -7.71 -2.59
C GLY A 133 -21.79 -8.23 -1.43
N ALA A 134 -20.47 -8.39 -1.60
CA ALA A 134 -19.59 -8.77 -0.49
C ALA A 134 -19.49 -7.65 0.56
N GLU A 135 -19.26 -8.04 1.81
CA GLU A 135 -18.81 -7.12 2.87
C GLU A 135 -17.30 -7.29 3.08
N ILE A 136 -16.53 -6.23 2.86
CA ILE A 136 -15.10 -6.22 3.22
C ILE A 136 -14.98 -5.93 4.71
N VAL A 137 -14.47 -6.91 5.46
CA VAL A 137 -14.41 -6.86 6.94
C VAL A 137 -13.05 -6.46 7.50
N GLY A 138 -12.06 -6.25 6.64
CA GLY A 138 -10.74 -5.82 7.07
C GLY A 138 -9.63 -6.16 6.09
N LYS A 139 -8.42 -5.87 6.56
CA LYS A 139 -7.16 -6.13 5.89
C LYS A 139 -6.44 -7.28 6.58
N SER A 140 -6.13 -8.34 5.84
CA SER A 140 -5.35 -9.47 6.35
C SER A 140 -3.86 -9.23 6.18
N THR A 141 -3.08 -9.45 7.23
CA THR A 141 -1.66 -9.12 7.23
C THR A 141 -0.86 -10.03 6.30
N VAL A 142 0.35 -9.58 5.96
CA VAL A 142 1.29 -10.26 5.05
C VAL A 142 2.71 -10.15 5.60
N PRO A 143 3.66 -10.99 5.17
CA PRO A 143 5.08 -10.74 5.39
C PRO A 143 5.55 -9.47 4.67
N ASP A 144 6.65 -8.92 5.13
CA ASP A 144 7.28 -7.68 4.69
C ASP A 144 7.41 -7.62 3.16
N LEU A 145 6.71 -6.64 2.58
CA LEU A 145 6.61 -6.39 1.14
C LEU A 145 6.18 -7.61 0.32
N CYS A 146 5.49 -8.57 0.93
CA CYS A 146 5.15 -9.87 0.33
C CYS A 146 6.36 -10.72 -0.13
N CYS A 147 7.58 -10.39 0.31
CA CYS A 147 8.82 -11.02 -0.18
C CYS A 147 9.21 -12.33 0.54
N CYS A 148 8.31 -12.90 1.34
CA CYS A 148 8.54 -14.15 2.08
C CYS A 148 7.44 -15.18 1.81
N GLY A 149 7.84 -16.43 1.53
CA GLY A 149 6.95 -17.59 1.41
C GLY A 149 6.55 -18.22 2.76
N SER A 150 7.01 -17.66 3.87
CA SER A 150 6.70 -18.06 5.25
C SER A 150 6.00 -16.90 5.97
N SER A 151 5.56 -17.14 7.21
CA SER A 151 4.74 -16.22 8.01
C SER A 151 5.54 -15.44 9.07
N ILE A 152 6.88 -15.48 9.00
CA ILE A 152 7.76 -15.01 10.08
C ILE A 152 8.24 -13.57 9.92
N MET A 153 8.23 -13.03 8.70
CA MET A 153 8.79 -11.71 8.41
C MET A 153 7.70 -10.64 8.48
N ASN A 154 7.18 -10.30 9.65
CA ASN A 154 6.28 -9.15 9.80
C ASN A 154 6.70 -8.32 11.05
N PRO A 155 6.73 -6.98 10.96
CA PRO A 155 7.20 -6.11 12.04
C PRO A 155 6.35 -6.16 13.32
N TYR A 156 5.13 -6.71 13.25
CA TYR A 156 4.24 -6.92 14.39
C TYR A 156 4.25 -8.36 14.91
N GLY A 157 5.20 -9.19 14.44
CA GLY A 157 5.38 -10.57 14.85
C GLY A 157 4.87 -11.58 13.82
N PRO A 158 5.19 -12.87 13.99
CA PRO A 158 4.80 -13.90 13.06
C PRO A 158 3.29 -14.09 13.03
N ILE A 159 2.74 -14.40 11.85
CA ILE A 159 1.37 -14.86 11.71
C ILE A 159 1.33 -16.33 12.11
N MET A 160 0.51 -16.64 13.09
CA MET A 160 0.46 -17.96 13.72
C MET A 160 -0.50 -18.88 12.97
N ASN A 161 -0.07 -20.12 12.75
CA ASN A 161 -0.91 -21.15 12.15
C ASN A 161 -1.94 -21.64 13.18
N PRO A 162 -3.25 -21.60 12.88
CA PRO A 162 -4.29 -22.00 13.83
C PRO A 162 -4.31 -23.50 14.12
N TRP A 163 -3.72 -24.32 13.24
CA TRP A 163 -3.60 -25.77 13.45
C TRP A 163 -2.45 -26.15 14.39
N ASP A 164 -1.37 -25.35 14.41
CA ASP A 164 -0.20 -25.53 15.27
C ASP A 164 0.61 -24.23 15.28
N THR A 165 0.55 -23.47 16.38
CA THR A 165 1.19 -22.15 16.50
C THR A 165 2.71 -22.20 16.49
N THR A 166 3.31 -23.40 16.58
CA THR A 166 4.76 -23.60 16.43
C THR A 166 5.20 -23.72 14.97
N ARG A 167 4.24 -23.78 14.03
CA ARG A 167 4.48 -23.93 12.58
C ARG A 167 4.15 -22.66 11.81
N SER A 168 4.74 -22.56 10.63
CA SER A 168 4.41 -21.48 9.70
C SER A 168 2.96 -21.57 9.22
N ALA A 169 2.34 -20.40 9.02
CA ALA A 169 1.06 -20.24 8.32
C ALA A 169 1.24 -20.08 6.79
N GLY A 170 2.44 -20.31 6.25
CA GLY A 170 2.78 -20.08 4.85
C GLY A 170 3.00 -18.59 4.54
N GLY A 171 3.01 -18.23 3.26
CA GLY A 171 3.23 -16.85 2.82
C GLY A 171 3.17 -16.72 1.29
N SER A 172 3.05 -15.50 0.75
CA SER A 172 2.93 -14.22 1.48
C SER A 172 1.50 -13.89 1.89
N SER A 173 0.51 -14.73 1.55
CA SER A 173 -0.90 -14.53 1.91
C SER A 173 -1.26 -15.19 3.24
N SER A 174 -0.34 -15.17 4.21
CA SER A 174 -0.48 -15.89 5.49
C SER A 174 -1.72 -15.46 6.26
N GLY A 175 -1.92 -14.15 6.45
CA GLY A 175 -3.11 -13.64 7.16
C GLY A 175 -4.40 -14.04 6.46
N SER A 176 -4.45 -13.99 5.12
CA SER A 176 -5.63 -14.42 4.36
C SER A 176 -5.94 -15.91 4.50
N ALA A 177 -4.94 -16.77 4.65
CA ALA A 177 -5.15 -18.22 4.78
C ALA A 177 -5.58 -18.62 6.20
N VAL A 178 -5.26 -17.79 7.20
CA VAL A 178 -5.58 -18.03 8.62
C VAL A 178 -7.00 -17.59 8.98
N LEU A 179 -7.53 -16.59 8.28
CA LEU A 179 -8.87 -16.02 8.48
C LEU A 179 -9.93 -16.77 7.69
#